data_AF-G5F1X9-F1
#
_entry.id   AF-G5F1X9-F1
#
_cell.length_a   1.000
_cell.length_b   1.000
_cell.length_c   1.000
_cell.angle_alpha   90.00
_cell.angle_beta   90.00
_cell.angle_gamma   90.00
#
_symmetry.space_group_name_H-M   'P 1'
#
loop_
_entity.id
_entity.type
_entity.pdbx_description
1 polymer ?
#
loop_
_entity_poly.entity_id
_entity_poly.type
_entity_poly.pdbx_seq_one_letter_code
_entity_poly.pdbx_strand_id
1 'polypeptide(L)'
;MGKSYELGLYEKATPQDLSWEERLQVAAEAGFDYMEISVDESDVHQARLDWTAAERGVPLGSDAWRDDVAHASEFVREKIDAAMAKLG
;
A
#
# COMPACT_ATOMS: atom_id res chain seq x y z
N MET A 1 11.43 -19.29 7.47
CA MET A 1 10.98 -19.79 6.15
C MET A 1 9.95 -18.78 5.65
N GLY A 2 10.21 -18.06 4.55
CA GLY A 2 9.21 -17.13 4.00
C GLY A 2 8.00 -17.89 3.43
N LYS A 3 6.82 -17.27 3.44
CA LYS A 3 5.62 -17.84 2.80
C LYS A 3 5.90 -18.04 1.30
N SER A 4 5.42 -19.13 0.71
CA SER A 4 5.58 -19.44 -0.72
C SER A 4 4.46 -18.88 -1.60
N TYR A 5 3.59 -18.05 -1.01
CA TYR A 5 2.39 -17.52 -1.62
C TYR A 5 2.08 -16.14 -1.04
N GLU A 6 1.31 -15.37 -1.79
CA GLU A 6 0.78 -14.07 -1.40
C GLU A 6 -0.75 -14.16 -1.26
N LEU A 7 -1.30 -13.47 -0.28
CA LEU A 7 -2.74 -13.36 -0.05
C LEU A 7 -3.20 -11.96 -0.44
N GLY A 8 -4.08 -11.89 -1.43
CA GLY A 8 -4.74 -10.66 -1.85
C GLY A 8 -6.04 -10.42 -1.11
N LEU A 9 -6.33 -9.16 -0.77
CA LEU A 9 -7.65 -8.69 -0.35
C LEU A 9 -8.36 -8.03 -1.52
N TYR A 10 -9.55 -8.51 -1.88
CA TYR A 10 -10.36 -7.84 -2.90
C TYR A 10 -11.01 -6.57 -2.33
N GLU A 11 -10.96 -5.46 -3.07
CA GLU A 11 -11.47 -4.15 -2.63
C GLU A 11 -12.89 -4.21 -2.06
N LYS A 12 -13.80 -4.95 -2.71
CA LYS A 12 -15.21 -5.02 -2.29
C LYS A 12 -15.42 -5.79 -0.99
N ALA A 13 -14.38 -6.40 -0.43
CA ALA A 13 -14.40 -6.97 0.91
C ALA A 13 -14.14 -5.92 2.01
N THR A 14 -13.90 -4.65 1.65
CA THR A 14 -13.69 -3.53 2.57
C THR A 14 -14.85 -2.51 2.49
N PRO A 15 -15.10 -1.74 3.57
CA PRO A 15 -16.03 -0.61 3.51
C PRO A 15 -15.66 0.38 2.40
N GLN A 16 -16.66 0.85 1.66
CA GLN A 16 -16.47 1.65 0.44
C GLN A 16 -16.18 3.13 0.74
N ASP A 17 -16.39 3.57 1.98
CA ASP A 17 -16.17 4.92 2.47
C ASP A 17 -14.73 5.16 2.98
N LEU A 18 -13.89 4.13 3.01
CA LEU A 18 -12.47 4.27 3.34
C LEU A 18 -11.71 5.00 2.24
N SER A 19 -10.81 5.89 2.64
CA SER A 19 -9.75 6.40 1.77
C SER A 19 -8.79 5.28 1.34
N TRP A 20 -8.00 5.50 0.29
CA TRP A 20 -7.00 4.51 -0.16
C TRP A 20 -5.97 4.18 0.92
N GLU A 21 -5.54 5.18 1.69
CA GLU A 21 -4.58 4.99 2.79
C GLU A 21 -5.17 4.07 3.87
N GLU A 22 -6.36 4.40 4.38
CA GLU A 22 -7.04 3.58 5.39
C GLU A 22 -7.30 2.16 4.88
N ARG A 23 -7.72 2.04 3.62
CA ARG A 23 -8.01 0.75 3.00
C ARG A 23 -6.77 -0.14 2.91
N LEU A 24 -5.63 0.40 2.48
CA LEU A 24 -4.37 -0.34 2.42
C LEU A 24 -3.85 -0.68 3.82
N GLN A 25 -4.05 0.22 4.79
CA GLN A 25 -3.69 -0.03 6.18
C GLN A 25 -4.53 -1.18 6.77
N VAL A 26 -5.85 -1.20 6.55
CA VAL A 26 -6.71 -2.31 6.97
C VAL A 26 -6.27 -3.63 6.35
N ALA A 27 -5.89 -3.65 5.07
CA ALA A 27 -5.38 -4.85 4.40
C ALA A 27 -4.10 -5.38 5.07
N ALA A 28 -3.14 -4.48 5.34
CA ALA A 28 -1.90 -4.81 6.01
C ALA A 28 -2.11 -5.32 7.44
N GLU A 29 -2.96 -4.64 8.22
CA GLU A 29 -3.30 -5.03 9.60
C GLU A 29 -4.04 -6.39 9.66
N ALA A 30 -4.86 -6.68 8.64
CA ALA A 30 -5.52 -7.97 8.48
C ALA A 30 -4.58 -9.09 7.96
N GLY A 31 -3.32 -8.78 7.64
CA GLY A 31 -2.31 -9.74 7.25
C GLY A 31 -2.35 -10.16 5.77
N PHE A 32 -2.99 -9.35 4.92
CA PHE A 32 -2.92 -9.50 3.46
C PHE A 32 -1.65 -8.86 2.90
N ASP A 33 -1.13 -9.45 1.84
CA ASP A 33 0.12 -9.05 1.21
C ASP A 33 -0.13 -7.97 0.13
N TYR A 34 -1.30 -7.96 -0.50
CA TYR A 34 -1.69 -6.96 -1.49
C TYR A 34 -3.21 -6.73 -1.55
N MET A 35 -3.63 -5.70 -2.28
CA MET A 35 -5.04 -5.41 -2.56
C MET A 35 -5.33 -5.49 -4.05
N GLU A 36 -6.42 -6.17 -4.40
CA GLU A 36 -6.98 -6.20 -5.75
C GLU A 36 -8.04 -5.11 -5.88
N ILE A 37 -7.75 -4.11 -6.71
CA ILE A 37 -8.67 -3.01 -6.99
C ILE A 37 -9.73 -3.41 -8.02
N SER A 38 -10.94 -2.88 -7.86
CA SER A 38 -12.05 -3.10 -8.79
C SER A 38 -12.07 -2.05 -9.90
N VAL A 39 -12.14 -2.49 -11.16
CA VAL A 39 -12.47 -1.63 -12.30
C VAL A 39 -13.62 -2.32 -13.02
N ASP A 40 -14.84 -2.05 -12.56
CA ASP A 40 -16.06 -2.71 -13.02
C ASP A 40 -16.96 -1.75 -13.80
N GLU A 41 -18.20 -2.16 -14.11
CA GLU A 41 -19.15 -1.39 -14.90
C GLU A 41 -19.68 -0.10 -14.24
N SER A 42 -19.37 0.16 -12.96
CA SER A 42 -19.83 1.36 -12.27
C SER A 42 -19.03 2.60 -12.68
N ASP A 43 -19.72 3.75 -12.80
CA ASP A 43 -19.09 5.01 -13.19
C ASP A 43 -17.92 5.40 -12.28
N VAL A 44 -18.05 5.13 -10.98
CA VAL A 44 -17.01 5.42 -9.97
C VAL A 44 -15.76 4.58 -10.19
N HIS A 45 -15.90 3.32 -10.62
CA HIS A 45 -14.77 2.44 -10.87
C HIS A 45 -14.18 2.65 -12.27
N GLN A 46 -14.99 2.97 -13.27
CA GLN A 46 -14.52 3.33 -14.62
C GLN A 46 -13.70 4.62 -14.62
N ALA A 47 -14.09 5.62 -13.81
CA ALA A 47 -13.38 6.90 -13.73
C ALA A 47 -11.90 6.78 -13.33
N ARG A 48 -11.48 5.64 -12.76
CA ARG A 48 -10.08 5.35 -12.41
C ARG A 48 -9.16 5.28 -13.63
N LEU A 49 -9.70 4.92 -14.78
CA LEU A 49 -8.94 4.89 -16.04
C LEU A 49 -8.50 6.30 -16.48
N ASP A 50 -9.25 7.31 -16.05
CA ASP A 50 -9.02 8.72 -16.37
C ASP A 50 -8.30 9.48 -15.25
N TRP A 51 -7.81 8.78 -14.22
CA TRP A 51 -7.10 9.42 -13.12
C TRP A 51 -5.95 10.29 -13.63
N THR A 52 -5.86 11.47 -13.05
CA THR A 52 -4.73 12.39 -13.23
C THR A 52 -3.46 11.80 -12.63
N ALA A 53 -2.30 12.39 -12.95
CA ALA A 53 -1.05 12.00 -12.32
C ALA A 53 -1.08 12.17 -10.80
N ALA A 54 -1.82 13.15 -10.27
CA ALA A 54 -1.97 13.34 -8.84
C ALA A 54 -2.81 12.22 -8.19
N GLU A 55 -3.90 11.80 -8.84
CA GLU A 55 -4.79 10.74 -8.32
C GLU A 55 -4.15 9.35 -8.38
N ARG A 56 -3.32 9.07 -9.38
CA ARG A 56 -2.51 7.84 -9.41
C ARG A 56 -1.43 7.80 -8.33
N GLY A 57 -1.11 8.95 -7.74
CA GLY A 57 0.06 9.12 -6.88
C GLY A 57 1.37 9.01 -7.67
N VAL A 58 2.44 8.70 -6.95
CA VAL A 58 3.78 8.60 -7.53
C VAL A 58 3.89 7.31 -8.37
N PRO A 59 4.25 7.37 -9.66
CA PRO A 59 4.36 6.18 -10.49
C PRO A 59 5.38 5.18 -9.94
N LEU A 60 5.00 3.91 -9.84
CA LEU A 60 5.89 2.84 -9.41
C LEU A 60 7.16 2.82 -10.27
N GLY A 61 8.32 2.77 -9.61
CA GLY A 61 9.62 2.73 -10.26
C GLY A 61 10.17 4.08 -10.75
N SER A 62 9.38 5.17 -10.68
CA SER A 62 9.86 6.53 -10.93
C SER A 62 10.89 6.97 -9.89
N ASP A 63 11.67 8.02 -10.20
CA ASP A 63 12.67 8.55 -9.28
C ASP A 63 12.05 9.02 -7.96
N ALA A 64 10.92 9.72 -8.02
CA ALA A 64 10.17 10.12 -6.83
C ALA A 64 9.73 8.92 -5.99
N TRP A 65 9.29 7.81 -6.61
CA TRP A 65 8.92 6.60 -5.88
C TRP A 65 10.13 5.97 -5.20
N ARG A 66 11.29 5.98 -5.86
CA ARG A 66 12.54 5.46 -5.29
C ARG A 66 13.00 6.29 -4.10
N ASP A 67 12.86 7.61 -4.18
CA ASP A 67 13.20 8.53 -3.10
C ASP A 67 12.28 8.31 -1.89
N ASP A 68 10.97 8.18 -2.10
CA ASP A 68 10.00 7.89 -1.04
C ASP A 68 10.30 6.54 -0.35
N VAL A 69 10.61 5.50 -1.13
CA VAL A 69 10.96 4.17 -0.61
C VAL A 69 12.28 4.21 0.16
N ALA A 70 13.28 4.95 -0.32
CA ALA A 70 14.56 5.12 0.36
C ALA A 70 14.36 5.79 1.72
N HIS A 71 13.58 6.89 1.76
CA HIS A 71 13.27 7.59 3.00
C HIS A 71 12.53 6.71 4.01
N ALA A 72 11.52 5.96 3.55
CA ALA A 72 10.80 5.01 4.41
C ALA A 72 11.71 3.89 4.94
N SER A 73 12.64 3.39 4.12
CA SER A 73 13.59 2.34 4.53
C SER A 73 14.56 2.83 5.61
N GLU A 74 15.08 4.06 5.48
CA GLU A 74 15.94 4.68 6.50
C GLU A 74 15.20 4.81 7.83
N PHE A 75 13.97 5.32 7.81
CA PHE A 75 13.13 5.47 9.01
C PHE A 75 12.87 4.13 9.72
N VAL A 76 12.55 3.08 8.96
CA VAL A 76 12.32 1.74 9.53
C VAL A 76 13.61 1.17 10.14
N ARG A 77 14.75 1.32 9.44
CA ARG A 77 16.05 0.89 9.97
C ARG A 77 16.40 1.59 11.28
N GLU A 78 16.23 2.90 11.35
CA GLU A 78 16.49 3.68 12.56
C GLU A 78 15.66 3.17 13.75
N LYS A 79 14.37 2.89 13.53
CA LYS A 79 13.50 2.34 14.57
C LYS A 79 13.93 0.95 15.03
N ILE A 80 14.33 0.09 14.10
CA ILE A 80 14.85 -1.24 14.43
C ILE A 80 16.13 -1.11 15.27
N ASP A 81 17.09 -0.28 14.84
CA ASP A 81 18.35 -0.07 15.56
C ASP A 81 18.11 0.47 16.98
N ALA A 82 17.21 1.45 17.11
CA ALA A 82 16.82 2.01 18.40
C ALA A 82 16.13 0.99 19.32
N ALA A 83 15.33 0.07 18.76
CA ALA A 83 14.72 -1.01 19.53
C ALA A 83 15.76 -2.04 19.97
N MET A 84 16.68 -2.43 19.08
CA MET A 84 17.75 -3.38 19.39
C MET A 84 18.73 -2.85 20.44
N ALA A 85 19.05 -1.56 20.41
CA ALA A 85 19.89 -0.91 21.42
C ALA A 85 19.28 -0.94 22.83
N LYS A 86 17.95 -1.03 22.97
CA LYS A 86 17.25 -1.14 24.27
C LYS A 86 17.20 -2.56 24.81
N LEU A 87 17.53 -3.56 23.99
CA LEU A 87 17.50 -4.99 24.34
C LEU A 87 18.87 -5.55 24.74
N GLY A 88 19.95 -4.77 24.56
CA GLY A 88 21.29 -5.05 25.09
C GLY A 88 21.54 -4.33 26.41
#